data_AF-A0A954KW18-F1
#
_entry.id   AF-A0A954KW18-F1
#
_cell.length_a   1.000
_cell.length_b   1.000
_cell.length_c   1.000
_cell.angle_alpha   90.00
_cell.angle_beta   90.00
_cell.angle_gamma   90.00
#
_symmetry.space_group_name_H-M   'P 1'
#
loop_
_entity.id
_entity.type
_entity.pdbx_description
1 polymer ?
#
loop_
_entity_poly.entity_id
_entity_poly.type
_entity_poly.pdbx_seq_one_letter_code
_entity_poly.pdbx_strand_id
1 'polypeptide(L)'
;MEDTLLWPFRHLPVPVLALIFGVVVGTASAWMTKRDLQDCHELPGRWPLYFGVLGAVLAVGLTLAMLPGECQKTEIVRPSELWLYYRLPYQLVLVTLLVSMTATDLRSFYILDRTNLLGVCVGISLATLSGELQMEHLWVDWTPAIDQIRPPYIPDWLDKHRHLHGLAWSVTGAAVGAGLTWLVQVISRWVLGKPALGTGDIFLMATAGSFIG
;
A
#
# COMPACT_ATOMS: atom_id res chain seq x y z
N MET A 1 -14.24 -10.63 -20.60
CA MET A 1 -14.35 -9.84 -19.35
C MET A 1 -13.03 -9.20 -18.98
N GLU A 2 -11.90 -9.89 -19.13
CA GLU A 2 -10.57 -9.27 -18.92
C GLU A 2 -10.28 -8.15 -19.92
N ASP A 3 -10.57 -8.33 -21.21
CA ASP A 3 -10.36 -7.28 -22.22
C ASP A 3 -11.13 -5.98 -21.91
N THR A 4 -12.34 -6.11 -21.35
CA THR A 4 -13.14 -4.95 -20.92
C THR A 4 -12.55 -4.25 -19.69
N LEU A 5 -11.92 -5.00 -18.78
CA LEU A 5 -11.27 -4.44 -17.59
C LEU A 5 -9.90 -3.80 -17.93
N LEU A 6 -9.21 -4.35 -18.92
CA LEU A 6 -7.91 -3.87 -19.41
C LEU A 6 -8.02 -2.73 -20.43
N TRP A 7 -9.21 -2.49 -20.97
CA TRP A 7 -9.46 -1.45 -21.98
C TRP A 7 -8.79 -0.10 -21.68
N PRO A 8 -8.94 0.51 -20.48
CA PRO A 8 -8.32 1.81 -20.22
C PRO A 8 -6.79 1.75 -20.30
N PHE A 9 -6.16 0.68 -19.82
CA PHE A 9 -4.71 0.52 -19.82
C PHE A 9 -4.14 0.27 -21.22
N ARG A 10 -4.90 -0.39 -22.10
CA ARG A 10 -4.46 -0.71 -23.47
C ARG A 10 -4.73 0.40 -24.48
N HIS A 11 -5.76 1.21 -24.28
CA HIS A 11 -6.21 2.19 -25.28
C HIS A 11 -5.96 3.66 -24.90
N LEU A 12 -5.81 3.99 -23.61
CA LEU A 12 -5.52 5.36 -23.21
C LEU A 12 -4.00 5.59 -23.18
N PRO A 13 -3.50 6.74 -23.69
CA PRO A 13 -2.11 7.12 -23.54
C PRO A 13 -1.72 7.19 -22.06
N VAL A 14 -0.53 6.71 -21.71
CA VAL A 14 -0.01 6.74 -20.33
C VAL A 14 -0.12 8.12 -19.66
N PRO A 15 0.18 9.26 -20.31
CA PRO A 15 -0.02 10.57 -19.69
C PRO A 15 -1.47 10.86 -19.32
N VAL A 16 -2.43 10.38 -20.12
CA VAL A 16 -3.87 10.54 -19.84
C VAL A 16 -4.26 9.70 -18.63
N LEU A 17 -3.80 8.45 -18.54
CA LEU A 17 -4.01 7.60 -17.36
C LEU A 17 -3.41 8.22 -16.09
N ALA A 18 -2.18 8.73 -16.18
CA ALA A 18 -1.52 9.39 -15.06
C ALA A 18 -2.31 10.61 -14.57
N LEU A 19 -2.85 11.42 -15.49
CA LEU A 19 -3.73 12.55 -15.13
C LEU A 19 -5.04 12.08 -14.49
N ILE A 20 -5.68 11.04 -15.01
CA ILE A 20 -6.92 10.48 -14.45
C ILE A 20 -6.66 10.01 -13.02
N PHE A 21 -5.64 9.18 -12.80
CA PHE A 21 -5.28 8.71 -11.47
C PHE A 21 -4.85 9.85 -10.55
N GLY A 22 -4.12 10.85 -11.07
CA GLY A 22 -3.77 12.06 -10.35
C GLY A 22 -4.99 12.81 -9.83
N VAL A 23 -6.01 13.01 -10.66
CA VAL A 23 -7.26 13.68 -10.25
C VAL A 23 -8.03 12.83 -9.24
N VAL A 24 -8.16 11.52 -9.48
CA VAL A 24 -8.89 10.62 -8.57
C VAL A 24 -8.23 10.57 -7.20
N VAL A 25 -6.92 10.33 -7.14
CA VAL A 25 -6.18 10.27 -5.87
C VAL A 25 -6.11 11.63 -5.20
N GLY A 26 -5.89 12.71 -5.95
CA GLY A 26 -5.85 14.05 -5.37
C GLY A 26 -7.18 14.47 -4.75
N THR A 27 -8.30 14.16 -5.41
CA THR A 27 -9.64 14.43 -4.85
C THR A 27 -9.95 13.54 -3.66
N ALA A 28 -9.60 12.25 -3.72
CA ALA A 28 -9.75 11.32 -2.60
C ALA A 28 -8.92 11.75 -1.38
N SER A 29 -7.64 12.09 -1.57
CA SER A 29 -6.75 12.60 -0.52
C SER A 29 -7.28 13.89 0.09
N ALA A 30 -7.74 14.85 -0.72
CA ALA A 30 -8.34 16.08 -0.20
C ALA A 30 -9.59 15.79 0.66
N TRP A 31 -10.46 14.90 0.19
CA TRP A 31 -11.67 14.52 0.92
C TRP A 31 -11.34 13.79 2.22
N MET A 32 -10.42 12.82 2.19
CA MET A 32 -9.98 12.08 3.37
C MET A 32 -9.29 13.00 4.38
N THR A 33 -8.35 13.83 3.96
CA THR A 33 -7.67 14.80 4.84
C THR A 33 -8.67 15.74 5.51
N LYS A 34 -9.67 16.24 4.76
CA LYS A 34 -10.72 17.09 5.35
C LYS A 34 -11.47 16.36 6.45
N ARG A 35 -11.89 15.13 6.17
CA ARG A 35 -12.66 14.31 7.10
C ARG A 35 -11.84 13.94 8.34
N ASP A 36 -10.61 13.47 8.15
CA ASP A 36 -9.76 13.00 9.24
C ASP A 36 -9.37 14.16 10.16
N LEU A 37 -9.11 15.37 9.63
CA LEU A 37 -8.90 16.56 10.45
C LEU A 37 -10.15 16.97 11.25
N GLN A 38 -11.35 16.81 10.68
CA GLN A 38 -12.60 17.06 11.40
C GLN A 38 -12.81 16.05 12.52
N ASP A 39 -12.47 14.78 12.29
CA ASP A 39 -12.51 13.71 13.30
C ASP A 39 -11.48 13.97 14.42
N CYS A 40 -10.37 14.66 14.12
CA CYS A 40 -9.40 15.17 15.09
C CYS A 40 -9.82 16.51 15.76
N HIS A 41 -11.03 17.01 15.50
CA HIS A 41 -11.51 18.32 15.98
C HIS A 41 -10.66 19.53 15.55
N GLU A 42 -9.90 19.40 14.47
CA GLU A 42 -9.13 20.49 13.86
C GLU A 42 -9.92 21.21 12.77
N LEU A 43 -9.60 22.49 12.56
CA LEU A 43 -10.12 23.26 11.43
C LEU A 43 -9.32 22.89 10.16
N PRO A 44 -9.95 22.33 9.09
CA PRO A 44 -9.21 21.84 7.93
C PRO A 44 -8.43 22.93 7.17
N GLY A 45 -8.92 24.17 7.16
CA GLY A 45 -8.29 25.28 6.46
C GLY A 45 -7.94 24.93 5.01
N ARG A 46 -6.66 25.07 4.64
CA ARG A 46 -6.13 24.73 3.31
C ARG A 46 -5.44 23.36 3.24
N TRP A 47 -5.40 22.60 4.34
CA TRP A 47 -4.76 21.27 4.37
C TRP A 47 -5.32 20.29 3.32
N PRO A 48 -6.66 20.18 3.14
CA PRO A 48 -7.22 19.34 2.08
C PRO A 48 -6.68 19.67 0.68
N LEU A 49 -6.48 20.95 0.38
CA LEU A 49 -5.94 21.37 -0.91
C LEU A 49 -4.48 20.96 -1.05
N TYR A 50 -3.64 21.22 -0.04
CA TYR A 50 -2.22 20.89 -0.07
C TYR A 50 -1.99 19.38 -0.20
N PHE A 51 -2.71 18.59 0.60
CA PHE A 51 -2.59 17.13 0.58
C PHE A 51 -3.31 16.50 -0.62
N GLY A 52 -4.33 17.15 -1.16
CA GLY A 52 -4.90 16.77 -2.45
C GLY A 52 -3.93 16.96 -3.60
N VAL A 53 -3.22 18.10 -3.66
CA VAL A 53 -2.17 18.34 -4.67
C VAL A 53 -1.01 17.36 -4.48
N LEU A 54 -0.56 17.12 -3.24
CA LEU A 54 0.48 16.13 -2.94
C LEU A 54 0.07 14.73 -3.41
N GLY A 55 -1.16 14.29 -3.07
CA GLY A 55 -1.71 13.02 -3.52
C GLY A 55 -1.74 12.90 -5.05
N ALA A 56 -2.17 13.95 -5.76
CA ALA A 56 -2.19 13.97 -7.22
C ALA A 56 -0.78 13.83 -7.83
N VAL A 57 0.21 14.56 -7.28
CA VAL A 57 1.60 14.50 -7.75
C VAL A 57 2.19 13.11 -7.52
N LEU A 58 1.98 12.53 -6.33
CA LEU A 58 2.45 11.18 -6.02
C LEU A 58 1.78 10.13 -6.92
N ALA A 59 0.50 10.25 -7.20
CA ALA A 59 -0.22 9.34 -8.08
C ALA A 59 0.25 9.40 -9.53
N VAL A 60 0.49 10.61 -10.06
CA VAL A 60 1.09 10.80 -11.39
C VAL A 60 2.50 10.18 -11.41
N GLY A 61 3.32 10.48 -10.41
CA GLY A 61 4.68 9.94 -10.30
C GLY A 61 4.70 8.42 -10.25
N LEU A 62 3.86 7.81 -9.42
CA LEU A 62 3.76 6.35 -9.31
C LEU A 62 3.26 5.72 -10.61
N THR A 63 2.27 6.32 -11.27
CA THR A 63 1.76 5.82 -12.56
C THR A 63 2.85 5.81 -13.63
N LEU A 64 3.65 6.88 -13.70
CA LEU A 64 4.78 6.98 -14.63
C LEU A 64 5.94 6.05 -14.23
N ALA A 65 6.17 5.81 -12.94
CA ALA A 65 7.18 4.87 -12.51
C ALA A 65 6.80 3.42 -12.83
N MET A 66 5.52 3.06 -12.65
CA MET A 66 5.05 1.69 -12.82
C MET A 66 4.80 1.30 -14.28
N LEU A 67 4.16 2.17 -15.07
CA LEU A 67 3.72 1.78 -16.42
C LEU A 67 4.87 1.85 -17.44
N PRO A 68 5.48 3.03 -17.73
CA PRO A 68 6.62 3.08 -18.63
C PRO A 68 7.96 2.77 -17.96
N GLY A 69 8.09 3.05 -16.65
CA GLY A 69 9.33 2.75 -15.91
C GLY A 69 9.47 1.29 -15.47
N GLU A 70 8.40 0.49 -15.59
CA GLU A 70 8.34 -0.93 -15.20
C GLU A 70 8.96 -1.23 -13.80
N CYS A 71 8.91 -0.28 -12.86
CA CYS A 71 9.72 -0.35 -11.64
C CYS A 71 9.38 -1.50 -10.67
N GLN A 72 8.28 -2.21 -10.91
CA GLN A 72 7.81 -3.35 -10.12
C GLN A 72 7.79 -4.67 -10.89
N LYS A 73 8.32 -4.66 -12.12
CA LYS A 73 8.45 -5.88 -12.91
C LYS A 73 9.66 -6.64 -12.40
N THR A 74 9.42 -7.85 -11.91
CA THR A 74 10.48 -8.75 -11.46
C THR A 74 10.43 -10.04 -12.27
N GLU A 75 11.56 -10.74 -12.37
CA GLU A 75 11.60 -12.01 -13.08
C GLU A 75 10.90 -13.14 -12.33
N ILE A 76 10.70 -12.97 -11.02
CA ILE A 76 10.26 -14.01 -10.08
C ILE A 76 8.76 -13.89 -9.82
N VAL A 77 8.25 -12.69 -9.54
CA VAL A 77 6.83 -12.45 -9.29
C VAL A 77 6.17 -11.93 -10.56
N ARG A 78 5.51 -12.84 -11.28
CA ARG A 78 4.86 -12.54 -12.56
C ARG A 78 3.33 -12.65 -12.41
N PRO A 79 2.65 -11.55 -12.05
CA PRO A 79 1.19 -11.55 -12.05
C PRO A 79 0.67 -11.71 -13.48
N SER A 80 -0.57 -12.16 -13.61
CA SER A 80 -1.31 -12.03 -14.86
C SER A 80 -1.39 -10.56 -15.31
N GLU A 81 -1.59 -10.34 -16.62
CA GLU A 81 -1.63 -8.98 -17.19
C GLU A 81 -2.64 -8.08 -16.48
N LEU A 82 -3.80 -8.64 -16.11
CA LEU A 82 -4.81 -7.95 -15.33
C LEU A 82 -4.21 -7.40 -14.02
N TRP A 83 -3.66 -8.27 -13.18
CA TRP A 83 -3.19 -7.84 -11.87
C TRP A 83 -1.89 -7.04 -11.92
N LEU A 84 -1.09 -7.17 -12.99
CA LEU A 84 0.03 -6.27 -13.25
C LEU A 84 -0.44 -4.80 -13.30
N TYR A 85 -1.50 -4.53 -14.05
CA TYR A 85 -2.08 -3.18 -14.13
C TYR A 85 -2.85 -2.79 -12.87
N TYR A 86 -3.60 -3.72 -12.27
CA TYR A 86 -4.40 -3.46 -11.06
C TYR A 86 -3.57 -3.30 -9.78
N ARG A 87 -2.27 -3.63 -9.79
CA ARG A 87 -1.32 -3.23 -8.72
C ARG A 87 -1.22 -1.72 -8.57
N LEU A 88 -1.33 -0.96 -9.65
CA LEU A 88 -1.29 0.50 -9.61
C LEU A 88 -2.43 1.07 -8.76
N PRO A 89 -3.73 0.86 -9.08
CA PRO A 89 -4.81 1.38 -8.24
C PRO A 89 -4.77 0.83 -6.81
N TYR A 90 -4.30 -0.38 -6.59
CA TYR A 90 -4.07 -0.91 -5.23
C TYR A 90 -3.08 -0.06 -4.43
N GLN A 91 -1.92 0.29 -5.00
CA GLN A 91 -0.94 1.14 -4.33
C GLN A 91 -1.39 2.60 -4.24
N LEU A 92 -2.17 3.08 -5.20
CA LEU A 92 -2.76 4.42 -5.13
C LEU A 92 -3.76 4.55 -3.96
N VAL A 93 -4.44 3.47 -3.57
CA VAL A 93 -5.22 3.44 -2.33
C VAL A 93 -4.31 3.62 -1.12
N LEU A 94 -3.19 2.89 -1.05
CA LEU A 94 -2.19 3.08 0.01
C LEU A 94 -1.67 4.53 0.05
N VAL A 95 -1.31 5.10 -1.10
CA VAL A 95 -0.85 6.50 -1.19
C VAL A 95 -1.91 7.45 -0.63
N THR A 96 -3.18 7.26 -0.98
CA THR A 96 -4.28 8.10 -0.48
C THR A 96 -4.36 8.06 1.06
N LEU A 97 -4.28 6.85 1.63
CA LEU A 97 -4.32 6.63 3.07
C LEU A 97 -3.12 7.29 3.78
N LEU A 98 -1.90 7.04 3.29
CA LEU A 98 -0.67 7.60 3.85
C LEU A 98 -0.63 9.13 3.77
N VAL A 99 -1.10 9.71 2.66
CA VAL A 99 -1.20 11.17 2.50
C VAL A 99 -2.18 11.75 3.54
N SER A 100 -3.33 11.12 3.75
CA SER A 100 -4.28 11.57 4.79
C SER A 100 -3.70 11.48 6.20
N MET A 101 -3.07 10.35 6.54
CA MET A 101 -2.43 10.14 7.84
C MET A 101 -1.29 11.11 8.09
N THR A 102 -0.50 11.42 7.06
CA THR A 102 0.58 12.43 7.14
C THR A 102 0.01 13.81 7.44
N ALA A 103 -1.16 14.14 6.87
CA ALA A 103 -1.81 15.41 7.15
C ALA A 103 -2.24 15.55 8.61
N THR A 104 -2.86 14.51 9.18
CA THR A 104 -3.27 14.52 10.60
C THR A 104 -2.07 14.48 11.53
N ASP A 105 -1.02 13.74 11.19
CA ASP A 105 0.20 13.68 11.99
C ASP A 105 0.89 15.06 12.04
N LEU A 106 1.11 15.70 10.89
CA LEU A 106 1.75 17.02 10.84
C LEU A 106 0.90 18.13 11.47
N ARG A 107 -0.43 17.98 11.47
CA ARG A 107 -1.34 19.00 11.99
C ARG A 107 -1.65 18.83 13.48
N SER A 108 -1.87 17.60 13.92
CA SER A 108 -2.41 17.26 15.24
C SER A 108 -1.48 16.37 16.06
N PHE A 109 -0.34 15.92 15.51
CA PHE A 109 0.53 14.90 16.11
C PHE A 109 -0.24 13.63 16.48
N TYR A 110 -1.27 13.32 15.69
CA TYR A 110 -2.18 12.21 15.93
C TYR A 110 -2.51 11.50 14.63
N ILE A 111 -2.43 10.16 14.67
CA ILE A 111 -2.77 9.28 13.55
C ILE A 111 -4.08 8.58 13.91
N LEU A 112 -5.10 8.74 13.05
CA LEU A 112 -6.44 8.26 13.32
C LEU A 112 -6.51 6.72 13.16
N ASP A 113 -6.77 6.01 14.26
CA ASP A 113 -6.89 4.54 14.28
C ASP A 113 -7.92 4.02 13.26
N ARG A 114 -9.03 4.76 13.06
CA ARG A 114 -10.05 4.41 12.08
C ARG A 114 -9.51 4.34 10.65
N THR A 115 -8.68 5.32 10.26
CA THR A 115 -8.10 5.38 8.90
C THR A 115 -7.09 4.25 8.72
N ASN A 116 -6.31 3.92 9.75
CA ASN A 116 -5.42 2.77 9.71
C ASN A 116 -6.17 1.44 9.62
N LEU A 117 -7.19 1.22 10.45
CA LEU A 117 -7.98 -0.02 10.42
C LEU A 117 -8.67 -0.20 9.08
N LEU A 118 -9.18 0.89 8.48
CA LEU A 118 -9.67 0.86 7.10
C LEU A 118 -8.58 0.40 6.14
N GLY A 119 -7.37 0.96 6.27
CA GLY A 119 -6.22 0.57 5.48
C GLY A 119 -5.89 -0.92 5.59
N VAL A 120 -5.71 -1.43 6.79
CA VAL A 120 -5.45 -2.86 7.04
C VAL A 120 -6.53 -3.75 6.41
N CYS A 121 -7.81 -3.41 6.63
CA CYS A 121 -8.93 -4.17 6.08
C CYS A 121 -8.92 -4.16 4.55
N VAL A 122 -8.68 -3.00 3.92
CA VAL A 122 -8.64 -2.87 2.46
C VAL A 122 -7.43 -3.60 1.87
N GLY A 123 -6.25 -3.46 2.46
CA GLY A 123 -5.02 -4.15 2.05
C GLY A 123 -5.21 -5.67 2.04
N ILE A 124 -5.63 -6.22 3.18
CA ILE A 124 -5.88 -7.68 3.32
C ILE A 124 -6.96 -8.14 2.35
N SER A 125 -8.08 -7.41 2.24
CA SER A 125 -9.19 -7.82 1.38
C SER A 125 -8.79 -7.83 -0.10
N LEU A 126 -8.14 -6.78 -0.59
CA LEU A 126 -7.73 -6.70 -1.99
C LEU A 126 -6.63 -7.70 -2.31
N ALA A 127 -5.64 -7.88 -1.43
CA ALA A 127 -4.61 -8.91 -1.59
C ALA A 127 -5.21 -10.33 -1.63
N THR A 128 -6.17 -10.63 -0.76
CA THR A 128 -6.86 -11.93 -0.72
C THR A 128 -7.70 -12.15 -1.98
N LEU A 129 -8.51 -11.17 -2.37
CA LEU A 129 -9.41 -11.30 -3.52
C LEU A 129 -8.65 -11.40 -4.85
N SER A 130 -7.51 -10.72 -4.98
CA SER A 130 -6.67 -10.78 -6.17
C SER A 130 -5.78 -12.02 -6.21
N GLY A 131 -5.12 -12.35 -5.10
CA GLY A 131 -4.08 -13.37 -5.01
C GLY A 131 -2.76 -13.04 -5.73
N GLU A 132 -2.65 -11.87 -6.39
CA GLU A 132 -1.53 -11.52 -7.28
C GLU A 132 -0.99 -10.08 -7.09
N LEU A 133 -1.45 -9.36 -6.05
CA LEU A 133 -0.99 -7.98 -5.77
C LEU A 133 0.38 -7.92 -5.08
N GLN A 134 0.98 -9.07 -4.73
CA GLN A 134 2.23 -9.12 -3.98
C GLN A 134 3.41 -8.61 -4.82
N MET A 135 4.31 -7.83 -4.22
CA MET A 135 5.56 -7.44 -4.87
C MET A 135 6.64 -8.53 -4.74
N GLU A 136 6.56 -9.32 -3.68
CA GLU A 136 7.39 -10.49 -3.41
C GLU A 136 6.52 -11.66 -2.95
N HIS A 137 6.87 -12.90 -3.33
CA HIS A 137 6.13 -14.06 -2.85
C HIS A 137 6.60 -14.46 -1.43
N LEU A 138 5.65 -14.66 -0.53
CA LEU A 138 5.91 -15.35 0.73
C LEU A 138 6.38 -16.79 0.47
N TRP A 139 7.34 -17.27 1.28
CA TRP A 139 7.85 -18.66 1.29
C TRP A 139 8.59 -19.09 0.02
N VAL A 140 9.23 -18.14 -0.66
CA VAL A 140 10.26 -18.43 -1.67
C VAL A 140 11.51 -18.93 -0.96
N ASP A 141 11.99 -20.11 -1.33
CA ASP A 141 13.25 -20.63 -0.82
C ASP A 141 14.40 -20.18 -1.73
N TRP A 142 15.20 -19.28 -1.17
CA TRP A 142 16.38 -18.69 -1.82
C TRP A 142 17.66 -19.51 -1.57
N THR A 143 17.63 -20.51 -0.68
CA THR A 143 18.79 -21.38 -0.39
C THR A 143 19.36 -22.07 -1.64
N PRO A 144 18.54 -22.62 -2.56
CA PRO A 144 19.06 -23.22 -3.78
C PRO A 144 19.33 -22.19 -4.88
N ALA A 145 18.95 -20.92 -4.69
CA ALA A 145 19.12 -19.91 -5.71
C ALA A 145 20.61 -19.61 -5.90
N ILE A 146 21.04 -19.71 -7.16
CA ILE A 146 22.38 -19.27 -7.56
C ILE A 146 22.13 -18.25 -8.64
N ASP A 147 22.59 -17.02 -8.42
CA ASP A 147 22.40 -15.90 -9.33
C ASP A 147 22.69 -16.32 -10.77
N GLN A 148 21.71 -16.12 -11.67
CA GLN A 148 21.76 -16.43 -13.11
C GLN A 148 21.88 -17.91 -13.49
N ILE A 149 21.99 -18.84 -12.54
CA ILE A 149 22.21 -20.27 -12.80
C ILE A 149 20.99 -21.10 -12.39
N ARG A 150 20.38 -20.80 -11.24
CA ARG A 150 19.25 -21.56 -10.71
C ARG A 150 18.24 -20.62 -10.05
N PRO A 151 16.96 -20.60 -10.51
CA PRO A 151 15.94 -19.78 -9.87
C PRO A 151 15.66 -20.30 -8.45
N PRO A 152 15.13 -19.43 -7.56
CA PRO A 152 14.68 -19.86 -6.25
C PRO A 152 13.55 -20.89 -6.38
N TYR A 153 13.40 -21.73 -5.36
CA TYR A 153 12.30 -22.69 -5.33
C TYR A 153 11.00 -21.96 -4.93
N ILE A 154 10.01 -22.06 -5.82
CA ILE A 154 8.66 -21.50 -5.63
C ILE A 154 7.73 -22.69 -5.38
N PRO A 155 7.13 -22.80 -4.18
CA PRO A 155 6.22 -23.90 -3.88
C PRO A 155 4.96 -23.93 -4.76
N ASP A 156 4.62 -25.10 -5.32
CA ASP A 156 3.45 -25.30 -6.20
C ASP A 156 2.10 -24.88 -5.60
N TRP A 157 1.99 -24.86 -4.27
CA TRP A 157 0.73 -24.50 -3.61
C TRP A 157 0.39 -23.01 -3.79
N LEU A 158 1.38 -22.16 -4.08
CA LEU A 158 1.20 -20.73 -4.35
C LEU A 158 0.25 -20.53 -5.54
N ASP A 159 0.48 -21.26 -6.63
CA ASP A 159 -0.36 -21.20 -7.83
C ASP A 159 -1.72 -21.87 -7.61
N LYS A 160 -1.78 -22.94 -6.83
CA LYS A 160 -3.04 -23.65 -6.54
C LYS A 160 -3.96 -22.87 -5.60
N HIS A 161 -3.41 -22.03 -4.72
CA HIS A 161 -4.14 -21.32 -3.68
C HIS A 161 -3.77 -19.84 -3.62
N ARG A 162 -3.77 -19.16 -4.78
CA ARG A 162 -3.33 -17.76 -4.94
C ARG A 162 -4.01 -16.80 -3.96
N HIS A 163 -5.31 -16.97 -3.71
CA HIS A 163 -6.06 -16.17 -2.74
C HIS A 163 -5.59 -16.36 -1.30
N LEU A 164 -5.31 -17.61 -0.90
CA LEU A 164 -4.76 -17.90 0.43
C LEU A 164 -3.33 -17.40 0.57
N HIS A 165 -2.54 -17.43 -0.52
CA HIS A 165 -1.23 -16.81 -0.53
C HIS A 165 -1.33 -15.28 -0.36
N GLY A 166 -2.22 -14.61 -1.08
CA GLY A 166 -2.49 -13.17 -0.91
C GLY A 166 -2.92 -12.81 0.50
N LEU A 167 -3.80 -13.62 1.10
CA LEU A 167 -4.19 -13.49 2.51
C LEU A 167 -2.97 -13.65 3.44
N ALA A 168 -2.22 -14.74 3.30
CA ALA A 168 -1.07 -15.03 4.14
C ALA A 168 0.01 -13.95 4.04
N TRP A 169 0.31 -13.50 2.82
CA TRP A 169 1.27 -12.43 2.56
C TRP A 169 0.86 -11.11 3.23
N SER A 170 -0.37 -10.65 3.01
CA SER A 170 -0.84 -9.38 3.56
C SER A 170 -0.99 -9.42 5.09
N VAL A 171 -1.51 -10.53 5.65
CA VAL A 171 -1.61 -10.71 7.11
C VAL A 171 -0.23 -10.79 7.75
N THR A 172 0.73 -11.47 7.12
CA THR A 172 2.10 -11.56 7.63
C THR A 172 2.77 -10.18 7.62
N GLY A 173 2.67 -9.44 6.52
CA GLY A 173 3.21 -8.07 6.43
C GLY A 173 2.60 -7.15 7.48
N ALA A 174 1.27 -7.19 7.67
CA ALA A 174 0.59 -6.44 8.71
C ALA A 174 1.07 -6.81 10.12
N ALA A 175 1.20 -8.12 10.41
CA ALA A 175 1.64 -8.62 11.69
C ALA A 175 3.10 -8.26 11.99
N VAL A 176 4.00 -8.35 10.99
CA VAL A 176 5.41 -7.97 11.11
C VAL A 176 5.54 -6.46 11.30
N GLY A 177 4.86 -5.65 10.46
CA GLY A 177 4.86 -4.19 10.57
C GLY A 177 4.37 -3.70 11.93
N ALA A 178 3.25 -4.24 12.42
CA ALA A 178 2.73 -3.95 13.76
C ALA A 178 3.68 -4.45 14.85
N GLY A 179 4.14 -5.70 14.73
CA GLY A 179 4.94 -6.40 15.74
C GLY A 179 6.29 -5.74 15.98
N LEU A 180 7.00 -5.33 14.93
CA LEU A 180 8.29 -4.64 15.05
C LEU A 180 8.13 -3.27 15.74
N THR A 181 7.13 -2.50 15.33
CA THR A 181 6.84 -1.18 15.92
C THR A 181 6.40 -1.30 17.37
N TRP A 182 5.58 -2.31 17.68
CA TRP A 182 5.18 -2.63 19.04
C TRP A 182 6.38 -3.05 19.90
N LEU A 183 7.29 -3.87 19.37
CA LEU A 183 8.51 -4.26 20.08
C LEU A 183 9.37 -3.04 20.42
N VAL A 184 9.55 -2.10 19.48
CA VAL A 184 10.25 -0.83 19.74
C VAL A 184 9.53 -0.01 20.81
N GLN A 185 8.20 0.03 20.78
CA GLN A 185 7.41 0.70 21.81
C GLN A 185 7.62 0.06 23.20
N VAL A 186 7.65 -1.27 23.30
CA VAL A 186 7.89 -1.98 24.56
C VAL A 186 9.30 -1.73 25.09
N ILE A 187 10.32 -1.84 24.24
CA ILE A 187 11.71 -1.58 24.61
C ILE A 187 11.89 -0.13 25.07
N SER A 188 11.32 0.84 24.34
CA SER A 188 11.41 2.25 24.73
C SER A 188 10.70 2.54 26.05
N ARG A 189 9.52 1.95 26.31
CA ARG A 189 8.87 2.04 27.63
C ARG A 189 9.77 1.53 28.75
N TRP A 190 10.46 0.42 28.52
CA TRP A 190 11.34 -0.18 29.51
C TRP A 190 12.60 0.65 29.77
N VAL A 191 13.23 1.17 28.71
CA VAL A 191 14.49 1.94 28.82
C VAL A 191 14.26 3.40 29.26
N LEU A 192 13.22 4.06 28.73
CA LEU A 192 12.98 5.49 28.92
C LEU A 192 11.89 5.80 29.96
N GLY A 193 11.21 4.77 30.49
CA GLY A 193 10.07 4.93 31.40
C GLY A 193 8.79 5.45 30.74
N LYS A 194 8.80 5.67 29.41
CA LYS A 194 7.66 6.13 28.62
C LYS A 194 7.72 5.57 27.19
N PRO A 195 6.57 5.35 26.54
CA PRO A 195 6.56 4.93 25.14
C PRO A 195 7.16 6.01 24.25
N ALA A 196 8.04 5.62 23.32
CA ALA A 196 8.56 6.51 22.29
C ALA A 196 7.61 6.69 21.10
N LEU A 197 6.70 5.72 20.87
CA LEU A 197 5.77 5.68 19.75
C LEU A 197 4.34 5.49 20.24
N GLY A 198 3.37 6.06 19.53
CA GLY A 198 1.95 5.92 19.80
C GLY A 198 1.38 4.59 19.31
N THR A 199 0.11 4.32 19.62
CA THR A 199 -0.64 3.20 19.03
C THR A 199 -0.91 3.43 17.55
N GLY A 200 -1.10 4.69 17.14
CA GLY A 200 -1.29 5.08 15.75
C GLY A 200 -0.11 4.65 14.85
N ASP A 201 1.13 4.75 15.34
CA ASP A 201 2.32 4.30 14.59
C ASP A 201 2.32 2.78 14.35
N ILE A 202 1.86 2.00 15.33
CA ILE A 202 1.75 0.54 15.21
C ILE A 202 0.76 0.19 14.10
N PHE A 203 -0.41 0.84 14.09
CA PHE A 203 -1.43 0.61 13.07
C PHE A 203 -1.07 1.19 11.70
N LEU A 204 -0.29 2.27 11.64
CA LEU A 204 0.30 2.80 10.41
C LEU A 204 1.22 1.75 9.77
N MET A 205 2.11 1.16 10.57
CA MET A 205 3.03 0.14 10.09
C MET A 205 2.31 -1.18 9.75
N ALA A 206 1.22 -1.51 10.45
CA ALA A 206 0.32 -2.59 10.06
C ALA A 206 -0.34 -2.34 8.70
N THR A 207 -0.78 -1.09 8.45
CA THR A 207 -1.38 -0.68 7.18
C THR A 207 -0.36 -0.79 6.06
N ALA A 208 0.82 -0.19 6.20
CA ALA A 208 1.88 -0.29 5.21
C ALA A 208 2.25 -1.76 4.93
N GLY A 209 2.44 -2.57 5.98
CA GLY A 209 2.73 -4.00 5.86
C GLY A 209 1.61 -4.78 5.16
N SER A 210 0.34 -4.44 5.38
CA SER A 210 -0.77 -5.11 4.68
C SER A 210 -0.76 -4.86 3.17
N PHE A 211 -0.20 -3.73 2.72
CA PHE A 211 -0.15 -3.38 1.30
C PHE A 211 1.15 -3.81 0.61
N ILE A 212 2.27 -3.78 1.33
CA ILE A 212 3.61 -3.98 0.76
C ILE A 212 4.13 -5.40 1.03
N GLY A 213 3.65 -6.06 2.09
CA GLY A 213 4.11 -7.37 2.55
C GLY A 213 5.47 -7.33 3.20
#